data_AF-B8IW93-F1
#
_entry.id   AF-B8IW93-F1
#
_cell.length_a   1.000
_cell.length_b   1.000
_cell.length_c   1.000
_cell.angle_alpha   90.00
_cell.angle_beta   90.00
_cell.angle_gamma   90.00
#
_symmetry.space_group_name_H-M   'P 1'
#
loop_
_entity.id
_entity.type
_entity.pdbx_description
1 polymer ?
#
loop_
_entity_poly.entity_id
_entity_poly.type
_entity_poly.pdbx_seq_one_letter_code
_entity_poly.pdbx_strand_id
1 'polypeptide(L)'
;MKVLIDENLPKALACGLNGLFAGEHEIVHIRDLYGPAVKDIDWIPDLSKQGRWVVISGGRAIKKKKAEYHVFRSSRSVGFFLAPGLLKAPLIKQAERILANWEGIETFAAGSAPGAMYEIHMSSMKIAPL
;
A
#
# COMPACT_ATOMS: atom_id res chain seq x y z
N MET A 1 3.53 8.37 -9.46
CA MET A 1 2.26 8.05 -8.74
C MET A 1 2.38 8.41 -7.26
N LYS A 2 1.25 8.61 -6.55
CA LYS A 2 1.26 8.85 -5.09
C LYS A 2 1.07 7.55 -4.32
N VAL A 3 1.94 7.27 -3.36
CA VAL A 3 1.97 6.02 -2.60
C VAL A 3 2.01 6.33 -1.10
N LEU A 4 1.08 5.72 -0.36
CA LEU A 4 1.06 5.73 1.08
C LEU A 4 1.53 4.37 1.62
N ILE A 5 2.55 4.40 2.46
CA ILE A 5 3.03 3.24 3.22
C ILE A 5 2.29 3.22 4.56
N ASP A 6 1.56 2.13 4.81
CA ASP A 6 0.75 1.92 6.02
C ASP A 6 1.62 1.73 7.28
N GLU A 7 1.03 1.93 8.46
CA GLU A 7 1.72 1.97 9.75
C GLU A 7 2.31 0.63 10.15
N ASN A 8 1.77 -0.47 9.63
CA ASN A 8 2.29 -1.80 9.85
C ASN A 8 3.59 -2.09 9.07
N LEU A 9 4.05 -1.17 8.22
CA LEU A 9 5.34 -1.22 7.55
C LEU A 9 6.28 -0.15 8.15
N PRO A 10 7.61 -0.37 8.14
CA PRO A 10 8.54 0.58 8.74
C PRO A 10 8.60 1.90 7.97
N LYS A 11 8.68 3.04 8.68
CA LYS A 11 8.93 4.37 8.08
C LYS A 11 10.18 4.40 7.20
N ALA A 12 11.21 3.64 7.55
CA ALA A 12 12.42 3.50 6.73
C ALA A 12 12.15 2.97 5.31
N LEU A 13 11.13 2.13 5.13
CA LEU A 13 10.71 1.64 3.81
C LEU A 13 10.19 2.80 2.95
N ALA A 14 9.30 3.63 3.50
CA ALA A 14 8.78 4.80 2.81
C ALA A 14 9.89 5.77 2.44
N CYS A 15 10.79 6.09 3.39
CA CYS A 15 11.92 6.98 3.12
C CYS A 15 12.86 6.43 2.03
N GLY A 16 13.17 5.13 2.08
CA GLY A 16 14.04 4.48 1.10
C GLY A 16 13.43 4.49 -0.30
N LEU A 17 12.16 4.09 -0.44
CA LEU A 17 11.46 4.12 -1.71
C LEU A 17 11.31 5.55 -2.24
N ASN A 18 10.96 6.52 -1.39
CA ASN A 18 10.85 7.93 -1.79
C ASN A 18 12.19 8.48 -2.32
N GLY A 19 13.31 8.08 -1.72
CA GLY A 19 14.64 8.43 -2.19
C GLY A 19 15.00 7.77 -3.52
N LEU A 20 14.68 6.49 -3.69
CA LEU A 20 14.92 5.76 -4.94
C LEU A 20 14.14 6.32 -6.13
N PHE A 21 12.92 6.80 -5.88
CA PHE A 21 11.97 7.27 -6.89
C PHE A 21 11.81 8.80 -6.91
N ALA A 22 12.81 9.52 -6.42
CA ALA A 22 12.76 10.98 -6.29
C ALA A 22 12.51 11.64 -7.66
N GLY A 23 11.45 12.45 -7.75
CA GLY A 23 11.04 13.14 -8.98
C GLY A 23 10.06 12.36 -9.86
N GLU A 24 9.85 11.07 -9.60
CA GLU A 24 8.94 10.20 -10.37
C GLU A 24 7.68 9.84 -9.55
N HIS A 25 7.88 9.54 -8.28
CA HIS A 25 6.83 9.13 -7.36
C HIS A 25 6.85 9.96 -6.07
N GLU A 26 5.67 10.16 -5.50
CA GLU A 26 5.50 10.75 -4.17
C GLU A 26 5.19 9.61 -3.21
N ILE A 27 6.13 9.30 -2.31
CA ILE A 27 5.99 8.16 -1.40
C ILE A 27 6.10 8.67 0.04
N VAL A 28 5.03 8.47 0.80
CA VAL A 28 4.92 8.98 2.17
C VAL A 28 4.53 7.87 3.12
N HIS A 29 5.00 7.98 4.36
CA HIS A 29 4.52 7.11 5.43
C HIS A 29 3.26 7.69 6.05
N ILE A 30 2.30 6.85 6.44
CA ILE A 30 1.02 7.29 7.02
C ILE A 30 1.20 8.23 8.22
N ARG A 31 2.22 7.99 9.05
CA ARG A 31 2.55 8.84 10.22
C ARG A 31 2.96 10.25 9.86
N ASP A 32 3.48 10.47 8.65
CA ASP A 32 3.89 11.79 8.20
C ASP A 32 2.69 12.63 7.72
N LEU A 33 1.60 11.97 7.30
CA LEU A 33 0.36 12.63 6.89
C LEU A 33 -0.67 12.77 8.02
N TYR A 34 -0.82 11.74 8.85
CA TYR A 34 -1.94 11.63 9.79
C TYR A 34 -1.51 11.43 11.26
N GLY A 35 -0.21 11.27 11.52
CA GLY A 35 0.31 10.92 12.84
C GLY A 35 0.21 9.43 13.17
N PRO A 36 0.69 9.03 14.37
CA PRO A 36 0.69 7.63 14.81
C PRO A 36 -0.70 7.14 15.21
N ALA A 37 -0.97 5.84 15.04
CA ALA A 37 -2.18 5.15 15.46
C ALA A 37 -3.50 5.73 14.90
N VAL A 38 -3.45 6.35 13.72
CA VAL A 38 -4.67 6.77 13.00
C VAL A 38 -5.46 5.54 12.55
N LYS A 39 -6.79 5.60 12.60
CA LYS A 39 -7.65 4.48 12.21
C LYS A 39 -8.01 4.54 10.74
N ASP A 40 -8.12 3.38 10.10
CA ASP A 40 -8.50 3.21 8.70
C ASP A 40 -9.79 3.95 8.32
N ILE A 41 -10.78 3.95 9.21
CA ILE A 41 -12.05 4.67 9.01
C ILE A 41 -11.89 6.19 8.92
N ASP A 42 -10.81 6.73 9.47
CA ASP A 42 -10.56 8.17 9.53
C ASP A 42 -9.70 8.63 8.34
N TRP A 43 -8.60 7.91 8.03
CA TRP A 43 -7.66 8.34 7.00
C TRP A 43 -8.04 7.90 5.58
N ILE A 44 -8.68 6.73 5.39
CA ILE A 44 -9.02 6.25 4.03
C ILE A 44 -9.97 7.20 3.31
N PRO A 45 -11.08 7.69 3.93
CA PRO A 45 -11.97 8.64 3.27
C PRO A 45 -11.28 9.95 2.92
N ASP A 46 -10.39 10.43 3.78
CA ASP A 46 -9.64 11.67 3.54
C ASP A 46 -8.65 11.50 2.39
N LEU A 47 -7.85 10.43 2.41
CA LEU A 47 -6.93 10.07 1.33
C LEU A 47 -7.68 9.92 -0.01
N SER A 48 -8.87 9.34 0.02
CA SER A 48 -9.73 9.18 -1.16
C SER A 48 -10.18 10.53 -1.76
N LYS A 49 -10.36 11.58 -0.94
CA LYS A 49 -10.70 12.93 -1.44
C LYS A 49 -9.51 13.58 -2.13
N GLN A 50 -8.29 13.28 -1.68
CA GLN A 50 -7.05 13.77 -2.25
C GLN A 50 -6.70 13.14 -3.61
N GLY A 51 -7.49 12.15 -4.07
CA GLY A 51 -7.40 11.56 -5.40
C GLY A 51 -7.09 10.08 -5.37
N ARG A 52 -6.43 9.60 -6.44
CA ARG A 52 -6.05 8.19 -6.57
C ARG A 52 -4.70 7.96 -5.91
N TRP A 53 -4.73 7.34 -4.74
CA TRP A 53 -3.53 6.91 -4.02
C TRP A 53 -3.33 5.41 -4.14
N VAL A 54 -2.08 4.99 -4.19
CA VAL A 54 -1.68 3.60 -3.95
C VAL A 54 -1.44 3.43 -2.46
N VAL A 55 -2.00 2.39 -1.85
CA VAL A 55 -1.74 2.04 -0.45
C VAL A 55 -0.95 0.74 -0.42
N ILE A 56 0.24 0.75 0.18
CA ILE A 56 1.02 -0.47 0.43
C ILE A 56 0.93 -0.80 1.91
N SER A 57 0.43 -1.99 2.23
CA SER A 57 0.17 -2.42 3.61
C SER A 57 0.60 -3.86 3.85
N GLY A 58 0.92 -4.21 5.10
CA GLY A 58 1.23 -5.56 5.54
C GLY A 58 0.01 -6.42 5.89
N GLY A 59 -1.17 -5.82 6.06
CA GLY A 59 -2.24 -6.44 6.81
C GLY A 59 -3.44 -6.86 5.98
N ARG A 60 -3.65 -8.17 5.79
CA ARG A 60 -4.96 -8.70 5.34
C ARG A 60 -6.09 -8.52 6.38
N ALA A 61 -5.79 -7.94 7.55
CA ALA A 61 -6.78 -7.71 8.61
C ALA A 61 -7.95 -6.84 8.13
N ILE A 62 -7.71 -5.96 7.16
CA ILE A 62 -8.76 -5.16 6.51
C ILE A 62 -9.90 -6.04 5.98
N LYS A 63 -9.62 -7.26 5.50
CA LYS A 63 -10.64 -8.21 5.04
C LYS A 63 -11.50 -8.78 6.17
N LYS A 64 -10.95 -8.90 7.38
CA LYS A 64 -11.66 -9.49 8.52
C LYS A 64 -12.61 -8.47 9.16
N LYS A 65 -12.27 -7.19 9.07
CA LYS A 65 -13.07 -6.10 9.62
C LYS A 65 -13.94 -5.50 8.52
N LYS A 66 -15.19 -5.96 8.44
CA LYS A 66 -16.16 -5.58 7.38
C LYS A 66 -16.25 -4.07 7.16
N ALA A 67 -16.21 -3.26 8.23
CA ALA A 67 -16.27 -1.82 8.14
C ALA A 67 -15.07 -1.24 7.38
N GLU A 68 -13.84 -1.58 7.78
CA GLU A 68 -12.61 -1.12 7.12
C GLU A 68 -12.56 -1.61 5.66
N TYR A 69 -12.97 -2.87 5.40
CA TYR A 69 -13.11 -3.39 4.05
C TYR A 69 -14.04 -2.56 3.18
N HIS A 70 -15.24 -2.21 3.68
CA HIS A 70 -16.21 -1.42 2.92
C HIS A 70 -15.69 -0.01 2.68
N VAL A 71 -15.06 0.61 3.68
CA VAL A 71 -14.44 1.93 3.55
C VAL A 71 -13.39 1.91 2.44
N PHE A 72 -12.47 0.94 2.44
CA PHE A 72 -11.46 0.82 1.39
C PHE A 72 -12.06 0.56 0.01
N ARG A 73 -13.03 -0.36 -0.08
CA ARG A 73 -13.72 -0.68 -1.34
C ARG A 73 -14.48 0.50 -1.94
N SER A 74 -14.97 1.41 -1.09
CA SER A 74 -15.63 2.64 -1.53
C SER A 74 -14.66 3.78 -1.84
N SER A 75 -13.36 3.60 -1.53
CA SER A 75 -12.33 4.61 -1.74
C SER A 75 -11.86 4.68 -3.20
N ARG A 76 -11.22 5.79 -3.55
CA ARG A 76 -10.53 5.98 -4.85
C ARG A 76 -9.14 5.36 -4.90
N SER A 77 -8.70 4.72 -3.82
CA SER A 77 -7.37 4.16 -3.68
C SER A 77 -7.27 2.75 -4.25
N VAL A 78 -6.06 2.33 -4.59
CA VAL A 78 -5.73 0.93 -4.97
C VAL A 78 -4.79 0.36 -3.93
N GLY A 79 -5.12 -0.80 -3.36
CA GLY A 79 -4.37 -1.40 -2.26
C GLY A 79 -3.48 -2.55 -2.73
N PHE A 80 -2.24 -2.58 -2.26
CA PHE A 80 -1.31 -3.69 -2.43
C PHE A 80 -0.88 -4.18 -1.05
N PHE A 81 -1.17 -5.45 -0.78
CA PHE A 81 -0.96 -6.04 0.52
C PHE A 81 0.16 -7.07 0.46
N LEU A 82 1.13 -6.98 1.37
CA LEU A 82 2.14 -8.03 1.51
C LEU A 82 1.46 -9.30 2.01
N ALA A 83 1.75 -10.42 1.35
CA ALA A 83 1.32 -11.73 1.83
C ALA A 83 1.85 -11.97 3.26
N PRO A 84 1.14 -12.74 4.12
CA PRO A 84 1.52 -12.89 5.53
C PRO A 84 2.96 -13.34 5.79
N GLY A 85 3.51 -14.19 4.90
CA GLY A 85 4.92 -14.60 4.97
C GLY A 85 5.90 -13.48 4.61
N LEU A 86 5.53 -12.62 3.65
CA LEU A 86 6.34 -11.48 3.24
C LEU A 86 6.32 -10.36 4.28
N LEU A 87 5.18 -10.07 4.92
CA LEU A 87 5.12 -9.12 6.04
C LEU A 87 6.06 -9.53 7.18
N LYS A 88 6.18 -10.83 7.46
CA LYS A 88 7.07 -11.35 8.52
C LYS A 88 8.53 -11.42 8.10
N ALA A 89 8.84 -11.23 6.83
CA ALA A 89 10.21 -11.29 6.33
C ALA A 89 11.01 -10.05 6.75
N PRO A 90 12.36 -10.12 6.76
CA PRO A 90 13.19 -8.94 7.02
C PRO A 90 12.87 -7.78 6.07
N LEU A 91 13.06 -6.54 6.53
CA LEU A 91 12.75 -5.32 5.76
C LEU A 91 13.38 -5.33 4.37
N ILE A 92 14.63 -5.78 4.24
CA ILE A 92 15.31 -5.87 2.93
C ILE A 92 14.54 -6.77 1.97
N LYS A 93 14.00 -7.91 2.45
CA LYS A 93 13.18 -8.81 1.64
C LYS A 93 11.85 -8.16 1.24
N GLN A 94 11.21 -7.43 2.17
CA GLN A 94 10.00 -6.68 1.86
C GLN A 94 10.25 -5.64 0.75
N ALA A 95 11.31 -4.85 0.90
CA ALA A 95 11.72 -3.85 -0.08
C ALA A 95 12.06 -4.48 -1.43
N GLU A 96 12.86 -5.56 -1.45
CA GLU A 96 13.19 -6.31 -2.68
C GLU A 96 11.93 -6.78 -3.41
N ARG A 97 10.95 -7.33 -2.69
CA ARG A 97 9.70 -7.77 -3.32
C ARG A 97 8.84 -6.62 -3.83
N ILE A 98 8.77 -5.50 -3.13
CA ILE A 98 8.04 -4.32 -3.61
C ILE A 98 8.69 -3.79 -4.89
N LEU A 99 10.02 -3.63 -4.89
CA LEU A 99 10.78 -3.15 -6.05
C LEU A 99 10.67 -4.10 -7.24
N ALA A 100 10.81 -5.41 -7.02
CA ALA A 100 10.68 -6.41 -8.08
C ALA A 100 9.27 -6.48 -8.70
N ASN A 101 8.26 -5.92 -8.05
CA ASN A 101 6.89 -5.84 -8.56
C ASN A 101 6.48 -4.41 -8.95
N TRP A 102 7.39 -3.42 -8.92
CA TRP A 102 7.02 -2.01 -9.03
C TRP A 102 6.32 -1.66 -10.34
N GLU A 103 6.85 -2.09 -11.49
CA GLU A 103 6.20 -1.88 -12.79
C GLU A 103 4.79 -2.48 -12.84
N GLY A 104 4.60 -3.62 -12.18
CA GLY A 104 3.30 -4.23 -11.98
C GLY A 104 2.38 -3.35 -11.13
N ILE A 105 2.88 -2.86 -10.00
CA ILE A 105 2.12 -1.94 -9.12
C ILE A 105 1.67 -0.71 -9.89
N GLU A 106 2.53 -0.11 -10.71
CA GLU A 106 2.17 1.04 -11.55
C GLU A 106 1.07 0.70 -12.56
N THR A 107 1.26 -0.41 -13.28
CA THR A 107 0.31 -0.90 -14.29
C THR A 107 -1.06 -1.14 -13.68
N PHE A 108 -1.12 -1.85 -12.55
CA PHE A 108 -2.37 -2.10 -11.84
C PHE A 108 -2.93 -0.82 -11.22
N ALA A 109 -2.12 0.07 -10.65
CA ALA A 109 -2.61 1.33 -10.09
C ALA A 109 -3.29 2.22 -11.14
N ALA A 110 -2.76 2.24 -12.37
CA ALA A 110 -3.34 2.98 -13.49
C ALA A 110 -4.61 2.31 -14.04
N GLY A 111 -4.58 0.99 -14.25
CA GLY A 111 -5.66 0.26 -14.94
C GLY A 111 -6.81 -0.22 -14.06
N SER A 112 -6.62 -0.29 -12.73
CA SER A 112 -7.61 -0.90 -11.84
C SER A 112 -8.77 0.02 -11.49
N ALA A 113 -9.90 -0.60 -11.17
CA ALA A 113 -11.04 0.08 -10.59
C ALA A 113 -10.69 0.66 -9.19
N PRO A 114 -11.29 1.78 -8.80
CA PRO A 114 -11.27 2.28 -7.41
C PRO A 114 -11.56 1.18 -6.37
N GLY A 115 -10.82 1.19 -5.27
CA GLY A 115 -10.98 0.22 -4.19
C GLY A 115 -10.47 -1.18 -4.52
N ALA A 116 -9.83 -1.39 -5.67
CA ALA A 116 -9.19 -2.67 -6.00
C ALA A 116 -8.09 -2.98 -5.00
N MET A 117 -7.95 -4.27 -4.66
CA MET A 117 -6.96 -4.76 -3.72
C MET A 117 -6.23 -5.94 -4.32
N TYR A 118 -4.92 -5.95 -4.12
CA TYR A 118 -3.99 -6.91 -4.69
C TYR A 118 -3.03 -7.43 -3.64
N GLU A 119 -2.41 -8.55 -3.93
CA GLU A 119 -1.42 -9.18 -3.09
C GLU A 119 -0.03 -9.22 -3.74
N ILE A 120 1.00 -8.90 -2.95
CA ILE A 120 2.41 -9.09 -3.28
C ILE A 120 2.94 -10.33 -2.57
N HIS A 121 3.41 -11.30 -3.34
CA HIS A 121 3.90 -12.58 -2.83
C HIS A 121 5.42 -12.60 -2.60
N MET A 122 5.86 -13.52 -1.75
CA MET A 122 7.26 -13.67 -1.32
C MET A 122 8.22 -14.06 -2.45
N SER A 123 7.75 -14.81 -3.45
CA SER A 123 8.59 -15.38 -4.52
C SER A 123 8.05 -15.17 -5.93
N SER A 124 6.79 -14.74 -6.07
CA SER A 124 6.15 -14.54 -7.36
C SER A 124 6.21 -13.07 -7.77
N MET A 125 6.45 -12.82 -9.05
CA MET A 125 6.25 -11.51 -9.69
C MET A 125 4.78 -11.29 -10.12
N LYS A 126 3.92 -12.29 -9.96
CA LYS A 126 2.50 -12.16 -10.26
C LYS A 126 1.81 -11.46 -9.08
N ILE A 127 1.30 -10.28 -9.35
CA ILE A 127 0.34 -9.60 -8.49
C ILE A 127 -1.02 -10.30 -8.67
N ALA A 128 -1.58 -10.79 -7.59
CA ALA A 128 -2.87 -11.49 -7.59
C ALA A 128 -3.96 -10.59 -7.00
N PRO A 129 -5.23 -10.67 -7.46
CA PRO A 129 -6.34 -10.05 -6.75
C PRO A 129 -6.38 -10.55 -5.31
N LEU A 130 -6.53 -9.63 -4.35
CA LEU A 130 -6.57 -9.99 -2.94
C LEU A 130 -7.87 -10.68 -2.59
#